data_AF-D8FD85-F1
#
_entry.id   AF-D8FD85-F1
#
_cell.length_a   1.000
_cell.length_b   1.000
_cell.length_c   1.000
_cell.angle_alpha   90.00
_cell.angle_beta   90.00
_cell.angle_gamma   90.00
#
_symmetry.space_group_name_H-M   'P 1'
#
loop_
_entity.id
_entity.type
_entity.pdbx_description
1 polymer ?
#
loop_
_entity_poly.entity_id
_entity_poly.type
_entity_poly.pdbx_seq_one_letter_code
_entity_poly.pdbx_strand_id
1 'polypeptide(L)'
;MDILFKTKKLEKQCNSKTLLVRAYGSQRAKLIRRRLDELRAADSLTTIRYLPQARCHELKGNHAGRLSVDLDHPFRLLFRPANQSIPKKADGGLDWDGVSAVEIIGVEDTHG
;
A
#
# COMPACT_ATOMS: atom_id res chain seq x y z
N MET A 1 5.43 5.32 -9.25
CA MET A 1 6.06 5.60 -7.93
C MET A 1 7.02 4.49 -7.51
N ASP A 2 7.99 4.80 -6.64
CA ASP A 2 8.93 3.82 -6.07
C ASP A 2 8.26 2.98 -4.97
N ILE A 3 8.57 1.68 -4.94
CA ILE A 3 8.03 0.75 -3.93
C ILE A 3 9.16 0.09 -3.16
N LEU A 4 9.20 0.37 -1.86
CA LEU A 4 10.02 -0.30 -0.87
C LEU A 4 9.19 -1.33 -0.09
N PHE A 5 9.89 -2.19 0.65
CA PHE A 5 9.25 -3.20 1.51
C PHE A 5 9.87 -3.17 2.89
N LYS A 6 9.02 -3.16 3.92
CA LYS A 6 9.44 -3.15 5.33
C LYS A 6 10.35 -4.32 5.69
N THR A 7 10.22 -5.46 5.01
CA THR A 7 11.04 -6.64 5.26
C THR A 7 11.50 -7.30 3.96
N LYS A 8 12.69 -7.91 3.98
CA LYS A 8 13.21 -8.74 2.89
C LYS A 8 12.33 -9.94 2.57
N LYS A 9 11.59 -10.47 3.55
CA LYS A 9 10.60 -11.54 3.33
C LYS A 9 9.46 -11.05 2.46
N LEU A 10 8.88 -9.90 2.80
CA LEU A 10 7.76 -9.32 2.05
C LEU A 10 8.19 -8.94 0.63
N GLU A 11 9.38 -8.35 0.48
CA GLU A 11 9.98 -8.06 -0.82
C GLU A 11 10.07 -9.32 -1.71
N LYS A 12 10.62 -10.42 -1.17
CA LYS A 12 10.73 -11.69 -1.90
C LYS A 12 9.38 -12.27 -2.26
N GLN A 13 8.40 -12.20 -1.36
CA GLN A 13 7.04 -12.67 -1.61
C GLN A 13 6.38 -11.85 -2.73
N CYS A 14 6.36 -10.53 -2.63
CA CYS A 14 5.73 -9.64 -3.61
C CYS A 14 6.36 -9.71 -5.01
N ASN A 15 7.66 -10.06 -5.10
CA ASN A 15 8.36 -10.20 -6.38
C ASN A 15 8.38 -11.64 -6.94
N SER A 16 7.74 -12.62 -6.27
CA SER A 16 7.61 -13.99 -6.77
C SER A 16 6.16 -14.47 -6.70
N LYS A 17 5.56 -14.71 -7.87
CA LYS A 17 4.17 -15.21 -7.97
C LYS A 17 3.95 -16.45 -7.10
N THR A 18 4.87 -17.42 -7.16
CA THR A 18 4.78 -18.67 -6.40
C THR A 18 4.82 -18.42 -4.89
N LEU A 19 5.74 -17.57 -4.42
CA LEU A 19 5.85 -17.25 -2.98
C LEU A 19 4.67 -16.43 -2.49
N LEU A 20 4.16 -15.50 -3.30
CA LEU A 20 2.99 -14.69 -2.95
C LEU A 20 1.74 -15.55 -2.81
N VAL A 21 1.51 -16.47 -3.76
CA VAL A 21 0.39 -17.42 -3.72
C VAL A 21 0.52 -18.35 -2.52
N ARG A 22 1.73 -18.85 -2.21
CA ARG A 22 1.96 -19.68 -1.02
C ARG A 22 1.69 -18.94 0.29
N ALA A 23 1.97 -17.63 0.33
CA ALA A 23 1.83 -16.82 1.53
C ALA A 23 0.39 -16.34 1.78
N TYR A 24 -0.35 -15.99 0.72
CA TYR A 24 -1.63 -15.29 0.85
C TYR A 24 -2.79 -15.98 0.12
N GLY A 25 -2.54 -17.09 -0.57
CA GLY A 25 -3.53 -17.74 -1.44
C GLY A 25 -3.65 -17.07 -2.81
N SER A 26 -4.26 -17.78 -3.76
CA SER A 26 -4.28 -17.39 -5.18
C SER A 26 -5.09 -16.10 -5.44
N GLN A 27 -6.23 -15.95 -4.79
CA GLN A 27 -7.11 -14.77 -4.94
C GLN A 27 -6.42 -13.51 -4.41
N ARG A 28 -5.94 -13.54 -3.17
CA ARG A 28 -5.28 -12.40 -2.54
C ARG A 28 -3.97 -12.04 -3.23
N ALA A 29 -3.19 -13.03 -3.67
CA ALA A 29 -1.96 -12.78 -4.42
C ALA A 29 -2.22 -12.01 -5.73
N LYS A 30 -3.31 -12.30 -6.45
CA LYS A 30 -3.71 -11.53 -7.64
C LYS A 30 -4.04 -10.08 -7.29
N LEU A 31 -4.77 -9.85 -6.19
CA LEU A 31 -5.14 -8.52 -5.74
C LEU A 31 -3.92 -7.73 -5.25
N ILE A 32 -3.04 -8.33 -4.45
CA ILE A 32 -1.78 -7.71 -4.01
C ILE A 32 -0.97 -7.28 -5.23
N ARG A 33 -0.81 -8.18 -6.23
CA ARG A 33 -0.06 -7.84 -7.43
C ARG A 33 -0.68 -6.67 -8.18
N ARG A 34 -2.02 -6.68 -8.34
CA ARG A 34 -2.75 -5.57 -8.95
C ARG A 34 -2.50 -4.25 -8.22
N ARG A 35 -2.56 -4.22 -6.89
CA ARG A 35 -2.29 -2.99 -6.11
C ARG A 35 -0.86 -2.50 -6.26
N LEU A 36 0.11 -3.41 -6.27
CA LEU A 36 1.51 -3.06 -6.48
C LEU A 36 1.74 -2.49 -7.89
N ASP A 37 1.09 -3.05 -8.90
CA ASP A 37 1.21 -2.57 -10.28
C ASP A 37 0.49 -1.22 -10.45
N GLU A 38 -0.69 -1.02 -9.84
CA GLU A 38 -1.39 0.27 -9.78
C GLU A 38 -0.51 1.34 -9.10
N LEU A 39 0.09 1.03 -7.94
CA LEU A 39 1.02 1.93 -7.23
C LEU A 39 2.23 2.28 -8.11
N ARG A 40 2.89 1.29 -8.72
CA ARG A 40 4.05 1.53 -9.61
C ARG A 40 3.71 2.46 -10.76
N ALA A 41 2.54 2.28 -11.38
CA ALA A 41 2.09 3.06 -12.52
C ALA A 41 1.59 4.47 -12.16
N ALA A 42 1.23 4.72 -10.90
CA ALA A 42 0.75 6.03 -10.46
C ALA A 42 1.90 7.03 -10.28
N ASP A 43 1.65 8.26 -10.73
CA ASP A 43 2.55 9.41 -10.53
C ASP A 43 2.56 9.89 -9.08
N SER A 44 1.40 9.82 -8.42
CA SER A 44 1.22 10.20 -7.01
C SER A 44 0.14 9.35 -6.32
N LEU A 45 0.10 9.38 -4.99
CA LEU A 45 -0.94 8.68 -4.22
C LEU A 45 -2.35 9.23 -4.49
N THR A 46 -2.46 10.47 -4.96
CA THR A 46 -3.74 11.05 -5.40
C THR A 46 -4.41 10.18 -6.46
N THR A 47 -3.64 9.64 -7.42
CA THR A 47 -4.17 8.74 -8.45
C THR A 47 -4.82 7.49 -7.82
N ILE A 48 -4.16 6.90 -6.83
CA ILE A 48 -4.64 5.69 -6.15
C ILE A 48 -5.86 5.99 -5.28
N ARG A 49 -5.93 7.18 -4.68
CA ARG A 49 -7.10 7.65 -3.91
C ARG A 49 -8.38 7.68 -4.74
N TYR A 50 -8.27 8.06 -6.01
CA TYR A 50 -9.42 8.16 -6.90
C TYR A 50 -9.80 6.83 -7.57
N LEU A 51 -9.05 5.74 -7.36
CA LEU A 51 -9.46 4.41 -7.80
C LEU A 51 -10.55 3.85 -6.86
N PRO A 52 -11.83 3.80 -7.28
CA PRO A 52 -12.92 3.44 -6.37
C PRO A 52 -12.78 2.02 -5.82
N GLN A 53 -12.21 1.12 -6.63
CA GLN A 53 -11.97 -0.27 -6.25
C GLN A 53 -10.83 -0.43 -5.22
N ALA A 54 -9.92 0.54 -5.09
CA ALA A 54 -8.80 0.46 -4.15
C ALA A 54 -9.20 0.93 -2.74
N ARG A 55 -10.19 1.82 -2.64
CA ARG A 55 -10.66 2.42 -1.38
C ARG A 55 -9.51 2.93 -0.51
N CYS A 56 -8.54 3.59 -1.16
CA CYS A 56 -7.34 4.07 -0.51
C CYS A 56 -7.65 5.17 0.51
N HIS A 57 -7.21 4.98 1.75
CA HIS A 57 -7.38 5.97 2.80
C HIS A 57 -6.27 5.90 3.84
N GLU A 58 -6.04 7.03 4.51
CA GLU A 58 -5.12 7.13 5.63
C GLU A 58 -5.77 6.57 6.90
N LEU A 59 -4.99 5.81 7.66
CA LEU A 59 -5.39 5.28 8.96
C LEU A 59 -5.21 6.34 10.05
N LYS A 60 -5.95 6.20 11.15
CA LYS A 60 -5.99 7.16 12.26
C LYS A 60 -5.48 6.53 13.56
N GLY A 61 -5.29 7.36 14.59
CA GLY A 61 -4.87 6.93 15.93
C GLY A 61 -3.47 6.31 15.92
N ASN A 62 -3.31 5.14 16.54
CA ASN A 62 -2.02 4.43 16.64
C ASN A 62 -1.42 4.03 15.28
N HIS A 63 -2.21 4.07 14.21
CA HIS A 63 -1.78 3.77 12.85
C HIS A 63 -1.66 5.03 11.97
N ALA A 64 -1.69 6.22 12.55
CA ALA A 64 -1.51 7.48 11.84
C ALA A 64 -0.23 7.48 10.98
N GLY A 65 -0.32 8.05 9.78
CA GLY A 65 0.76 8.07 8.79
C GLY A 65 0.89 6.76 7.97
N ARG A 66 -0.01 5.80 8.17
CA ARG A 66 -0.17 4.63 7.30
C ARG A 66 -1.39 4.79 6.41
N LEU A 67 -1.36 4.13 5.27
CA LEU A 67 -2.45 4.05 4.33
C LEU A 67 -2.85 2.59 4.14
N SER A 68 -4.11 2.38 3.76
CA SER A 68 -4.62 1.06 3.40
C SER A 68 -5.38 1.09 2.08
N VAL A 69 -5.28 0.00 1.32
CA VAL A 69 -6.10 -0.30 0.15
C VAL A 69 -6.72 -1.69 0.27
N ASP A 70 -7.90 -1.86 -0.32
CA ASP A 70 -8.67 -3.08 -0.25
C ASP A 70 -8.08 -4.21 -1.10
N LEU A 71 -8.07 -5.41 -0.51
CA LEU A 71 -7.88 -6.69 -1.18
C LEU A 71 -9.23 -7.43 -1.19
N ASP A 72 -9.23 -8.73 -0.89
CA ASP A 72 -10.44 -9.50 -0.59
C ASP A 72 -10.83 -9.30 0.86
N HIS A 73 -12.10 -8.98 1.12
CA HIS A 73 -12.59 -8.76 2.49
C HIS A 73 -12.28 -9.98 3.39
N PRO A 74 -11.75 -9.77 4.61
CA PRO A 74 -11.50 -8.49 5.30
C PRO A 74 -10.06 -7.95 5.18
N PHE A 75 -9.27 -8.42 4.22
CA PHE A 75 -7.85 -8.12 4.14
C PHE A 75 -7.55 -6.80 3.43
N ARG A 76 -6.53 -6.11 3.93
CA ARG A 76 -6.02 -4.85 3.38
C ARG A 76 -4.52 -4.92 3.16
N LEU A 77 -4.04 -4.25 2.12
CA LEU A 77 -2.62 -3.97 1.95
C LEU A 77 -2.30 -2.65 2.65
N LEU A 78 -1.34 -2.67 3.57
CA LEU A 78 -0.90 -1.50 4.30
C LEU A 78 0.44 -1.01 3.79
N PHE A 79 0.58 0.30 3.69
CA PHE A 79 1.81 0.97 3.31
C PHE A 79 1.92 2.35 3.95
N ARG A 80 3.06 3.01 3.81
CA ARG A 80 3.27 4.40 4.23
C ARG A 80 4.10 5.16 3.20
N PRO A 81 4.05 6.49 3.16
CA PRO A 81 4.96 7.29 2.35
C PRO A 81 6.41 7.00 2.75
N ALA A 82 7.29 6.95 1.76
CA ALA A 82 8.71 6.65 1.93
C ALA A 82 9.61 7.64 1.19
N ASN A 83 9.08 8.82 0.86
CA ASN A 83 9.86 9.95 0.39
C ASN A 83 10.98 10.28 1.40
N GLN A 84 12.09 10.85 0.93
CA GLN A 84 13.16 11.33 1.81
C GLN A 84 12.66 12.38 2.82
N SER A 85 11.74 13.25 2.38
CA SER A 85 10.95 14.13 3.23
C SER A 85 9.47 13.85 2.97
N ILE A 86 8.71 13.51 4.01
CA ILE A 86 7.28 13.21 3.85
C ILE A 86 6.53 14.50 3.48
N PRO A 87 5.89 14.57 2.30
CA PRO A 87 5.13 15.74 1.87
C PRO A 87 4.00 16.03 2.84
N LYS A 88 3.87 17.28 3.28
CA LYS A 88 2.79 17.71 4.17
C LYS A 88 2.13 18.96 3.64
N LYS A 89 0.83 19.05 3.86
CA LYS A 89 0.03 20.26 3.66
C LYS A 89 0.29 21.25 4.79
N ALA A 90 -0.15 22.50 4.59
CA ALA A 90 -0.02 23.56 5.59
C ALA A 90 -0.72 23.23 6.93
N ASP A 91 -1.78 22.40 6.89
CA ASP A 91 -2.51 21.93 8.09
C ASP A 91 -1.83 20.73 8.78
N GLY A 92 -0.67 20.28 8.29
CA GLY A 92 0.08 19.14 8.81
C GLY A 92 -0.40 17.78 8.30
N GLY A 93 -1.48 17.72 7.51
CA GLY A 93 -1.94 16.49 6.85
C GLY A 93 -0.99 16.04 5.74
N LEU A 94 -1.08 14.77 5.34
CA LEU A 94 -0.30 14.26 4.22
C LEU A 94 -0.65 15.02 2.94
N ASP A 95 0.36 15.48 2.21
CA ASP A 95 0.19 15.92 0.83
C ASP A 95 0.32 14.71 -0.11
N TRP A 96 -0.82 14.23 -0.60
CA TRP A 96 -0.90 12.99 -1.38
C TRP A 96 -0.28 13.14 -2.77
N ASP A 97 -0.24 14.36 -3.30
CA ASP A 97 0.25 14.61 -4.64
C ASP A 97 1.79 14.58 -4.68
N GLY A 98 2.44 15.04 -3.60
CA GLY A 98 3.88 14.95 -3.46
C GLY A 98 4.42 13.54 -3.16
N VAL A 99 3.58 12.54 -2.89
CA VAL A 99 4.06 11.19 -2.53
C VAL A 99 4.47 10.42 -3.78
N SER A 100 5.79 10.23 -3.92
CA SER A 100 6.43 9.56 -5.06
C SER A 100 7.07 8.22 -4.70
N ALA A 101 7.13 7.89 -3.40
CA ALA A 101 7.65 6.62 -2.90
C ALA A 101 6.79 6.09 -1.75
N VAL A 102 6.57 4.78 -1.71
CA VAL A 102 5.86 4.10 -0.63
C VAL A 102 6.62 2.88 -0.12
N GLU A 103 6.47 2.57 1.16
CA GLU A 103 6.95 1.33 1.76
C GLU A 103 5.76 0.43 2.11
N ILE A 104 5.73 -0.76 1.53
CA ILE A 104 4.74 -1.78 1.86
C ILE A 104 5.07 -2.37 3.23
N ILE A 105 4.11 -2.26 4.15
CA ILE A 105 4.23 -2.69 5.54
C ILE A 105 3.82 -4.15 5.69
N GLY A 106 2.72 -4.54 5.03
CA GLY A 106 2.19 -5.89 5.12
C GLY A 106 0.73 -5.99 4.68
N VAL A 107 0.15 -7.15 4.95
CA VAL A 107 -1.27 -7.46 4.74
C VAL A 107 -1.88 -7.70 6.11
N GLU A 108 -2.95 -6.98 6.45
CA GLU A 108 -3.65 -7.12 7.74
C GLU A 108 -5.11 -7.53 7.52
N ASP A 109 -5.64 -8.27 8.50
CA ASP A 109 -7.05 -8.57 8.65
C ASP A 109 -7.69 -7.47 9.51
N THR A 110 -8.73 -6.79 9.02
CA THR A 110 -9.39 -5.71 9.78
C THR A 110 -10.50 -6.16 10.73
N HIS A 111 -10.69 -7.47 10.92
CA HIS A 111 -11.62 -8.04 11.91
C HIS A 111 -10.93 -8.89 12.98
N GLY A 112 -9.61 -9.01 12.94
CA GLY A 112 -8.80 -9.78 13.89
C GLY A 112 -8.40 -9.02 15.15
#